data_AF-A0A7W8QR91-F1
#
_entry.id   AF-A0A7W8QR91-F1
#
_cell.length_a   1.000
_cell.length_b   1.000
_cell.length_c   1.000
_cell.angle_alpha   90.00
_cell.angle_beta   90.00
_cell.angle_gamma   90.00
#
_symmetry.space_group_name_H-M   'P 1'
#
loop_
_entity.id
_entity.type
_entity.pdbx_description
1 polymer ?
#
loop_
_entity_poly.entity_id
_entity_poly.type
_entity_poly.pdbx_seq_one_letter_code
_entity_poly.pdbx_strand_id
1 'polypeptide(L)'
;MPDAVSPWYYTLIVLLSLVSLFYLVLVFRPRLSWELTKWRYRDPDAVEPSRLAFNLRRVRALLGFLVFGAVAVLLVAAREGIADAASALAPLLR
;
A
#
# COMPACT_ATOMS: atom_id res chain seq x y z
N MET A 1 10.81 0.53 30.94
CA MET A 1 10.95 1.19 29.63
C MET A 1 9.59 1.07 28.97
N PRO A 2 8.87 2.18 28.73
CA PRO A 2 7.55 2.12 28.12
C PRO A 2 7.71 1.54 26.71
N ASP A 3 7.04 0.44 26.44
CA ASP A 3 6.25 0.24 25.22
C ASP A 3 6.99 0.53 23.90
N ALA A 4 8.23 0.08 23.75
CA ALA A 4 8.98 0.26 22.52
C ALA A 4 8.29 -0.51 21.39
N VAL A 5 7.48 0.21 20.61
CA VAL A 5 6.83 -0.31 19.41
C VAL A 5 7.94 -0.89 18.52
N SER A 6 7.79 -2.16 18.17
CA SER A 6 8.75 -2.87 17.36
C SER A 6 9.10 -2.06 16.11
N PRO A 7 10.39 -1.86 15.76
CA PRO A 7 10.78 -1.12 14.57
C PRO A 7 10.15 -1.71 13.30
N TRP A 8 9.84 -3.01 13.31
CA TRP A 8 9.14 -3.72 12.25
C TRP A 8 7.74 -3.16 11.95
N TYR A 9 7.04 -2.60 12.94
CA TYR A 9 5.73 -1.97 12.75
C TYR A 9 5.84 -0.73 11.87
N TYR A 10 6.77 0.17 12.17
CA TYR A 10 6.99 1.38 11.39
C TYR A 10 7.50 1.04 9.99
N THR A 11 8.42 0.07 9.88
CA THR A 11 8.89 -0.43 8.59
C THR A 11 7.72 -0.96 7.75
N LEU A 12 6.82 -1.74 8.35
CA LEU A 12 5.63 -2.26 7.67
C LEU A 12 4.72 -1.13 7.18
N ILE A 13 4.42 -0.13 8.02
CA ILE A 13 3.61 1.03 7.61
C ILE A 13 4.25 1.74 6.42
N VAL A 14 5.55 2.04 6.50
CA VAL A 14 6.27 2.72 5.42
C VAL A 14 6.19 1.91 4.14
N LEU A 15 6.39 0.59 4.19
CA LEU A 15 6.28 -0.27 3.02
C LEU A 15 4.87 -0.27 2.42
N LEU A 16 3.83 -0.38 3.25
CA LEU A 16 2.44 -0.34 2.78
C LEU A 16 2.09 1.01 2.16
N SER A 17 2.54 2.12 2.76
CA SER A 17 2.36 3.46 2.22
C SER A 17 3.10 3.64 0.89
N LEU A 18 4.34 3.18 0.77
CA LEU A 18 5.11 3.25 -0.48
C LEU A 18 4.45 2.42 -1.60
N VAL A 19 3.98 1.21 -1.28
CA VAL A 19 3.25 0.36 -2.23
C VAL A 19 1.94 1.01 -2.66
N SER A 20 1.18 1.60 -1.72
CA SER A 20 -0.04 2.34 -2.04
C SER A 20 0.25 3.52 -2.98
N LEU A 21 1.25 4.35 -2.68
CA LEU A 21 1.65 5.47 -3.52
C LEU A 21 2.12 5.00 -4.91
N PHE A 22 2.85 3.89 -4.99
CA PHE A 22 3.23 3.30 -6.26
C PHE A 22 2.00 2.91 -7.09
N TYR A 23 0.99 2.29 -6.48
CA TYR A 23 -0.28 2.00 -7.16
C TYR A 23 -1.02 3.26 -7.60
N LEU A 24 -0.99 4.33 -6.81
CA LEU A 24 -1.56 5.62 -7.20
C LEU A 24 -0.91 6.16 -8.48
N VAL A 25 0.42 6.09 -8.58
CA VAL A 25 1.14 6.48 -9.81
C VAL A 25 0.68 5.64 -11.01
N LEU A 26 0.47 4.33 -10.83
CA LEU A 26 -0.02 3.44 -11.90
C LEU A 26 -1.45 3.76 -12.35
N VAL A 27 -2.29 4.35 -11.49
CA VAL A 27 -3.63 4.82 -11.89
C VAL A 27 -3.53 5.97 -12.90
N PHE A 28 -2.61 6.91 -12.67
CA PHE A 28 -2.39 8.06 -13.56
C PHE A 28 -1.56 7.69 -14.79
N ARG A 29 -0.61 6.76 -14.66
CA ARG A 29 0.31 6.31 -15.72
C ARG A 29 0.24 4.78 -15.88
N PRO A 30 -0.85 4.20 -16.41
CA PRO A 30 -0.99 2.75 -16.55
C PRO A 30 0.06 2.11 -17.47
N ARG A 31 0.55 2.88 -18.45
CA ARG A 31 1.63 2.43 -19.34
C ARG A 31 2.96 2.21 -18.61
N LEU A 32 3.19 2.86 -17.48
CA LEU A 32 4.40 2.67 -16.68
C LEU A 32 4.58 1.20 -16.29
N SER A 33 3.49 0.49 -15.99
CA SER A 33 3.53 -0.96 -15.70
C SER A 33 4.11 -1.77 -16.86
N TRP A 34 3.80 -1.39 -18.10
CA TRP A 34 4.33 -2.00 -19.30
C TRP A 34 5.80 -1.63 -19.50
N GLU A 35 6.14 -0.35 -19.41
CA GLU A 35 7.53 0.12 -19.54
C GLU A 35 8.49 -0.61 -18.58
N LEU A 36 8.03 -0.87 -17.35
CA LEU A 36 8.81 -1.58 -16.33
C LEU A 36 8.93 -3.09 -16.56
N THR A 37 8.09 -3.68 -17.41
CA THR A 37 8.02 -5.14 -17.62
C THR A 37 8.29 -5.59 -19.06
N LYS A 38 8.35 -4.65 -20.00
CA LYS A 38 8.50 -4.94 -21.44
C LYS A 38 9.80 -5.67 -21.79
N TRP A 39 10.86 -5.49 -20.99
CA TRP A 39 12.16 -6.17 -21.15
C TRP A 39 12.07 -7.70 -21.08
N ARG A 40 10.97 -8.24 -20.55
CA ARG A 40 10.72 -9.68 -20.48
C ARG A 40 10.37 -10.30 -21.83
N TYR A 41 9.98 -9.49 -22.81
CA TYR A 41 9.53 -9.95 -24.11
C TYR A 41 10.63 -9.78 -25.16
N ARG A 42 10.75 -10.77 -26.06
CA ARG A 42 11.77 -10.77 -27.13
C ARG A 42 11.52 -9.67 -28.17
N ASP A 43 10.26 -9.39 -28.47
CA ASP A 43 9.82 -8.28 -29.33
C ASP A 43 8.67 -7.56 -28.61
N PRO A 44 8.94 -6.46 -27.88
CA PRO A 44 7.94 -5.75 -27.09
C PRO A 44 6.85 -5.07 -27.92
N ASP A 45 7.16 -4.64 -29.13
CA ASP A 45 6.24 -3.85 -29.95
C ASP A 45 5.16 -4.75 -30.57
N ALA A 46 5.51 -6.00 -30.87
CA ALA A 46 4.56 -7.00 -31.36
C ALA A 46 3.54 -7.48 -30.31
N VAL A 47 3.83 -7.32 -29.02
CA VAL A 47 2.99 -7.81 -27.90
C VAL A 47 2.44 -6.69 -27.02
N GLU A 48 2.42 -5.44 -27.49
CA GLU A 48 1.91 -4.32 -26.70
C GLU A 48 0.44 -4.59 -26.28
N PRO A 49 0.12 -4.45 -24.98
CA PRO A 49 -1.25 -4.64 -24.49
C PRO A 49 -2.25 -3.70 -25.16
N SER A 50 -3.44 -4.20 -25.43
CA SER A 50 -4.52 -3.38 -25.98
C SER A 50 -4.96 -2.25 -25.03
N ARG A 51 -5.67 -1.24 -25.57
CA ARG A 51 -6.26 -0.15 -24.76
C ARG A 51 -7.15 -0.68 -23.63
N LEU A 52 -7.91 -1.74 -23.88
CA LEU A 52 -8.74 -2.39 -22.86
C LEU A 52 -7.89 -2.99 -21.73
N ALA A 53 -6.78 -3.65 -22.06
CA ALA A 53 -5.86 -4.20 -21.07
C ALA A 53 -5.26 -3.09 -20.20
N PHE A 54 -4.92 -1.93 -20.77
CA PHE A 54 -4.47 -0.78 -19.99
C PHE A 54 -5.55 -0.23 -19.06
N ASN A 55 -6.82 -0.19 -19.48
CA ASN A 55 -7.93 0.22 -18.60
C ASN A 55 -8.13 -0.77 -17.44
N LEU A 56 -8.06 -2.07 -17.70
CA LEU A 56 -8.11 -3.09 -16.64
C LEU A 56 -6.96 -2.95 -15.65
N ARG A 57 -5.75 -2.63 -16.14
CA ARG A 57 -4.59 -2.34 -15.29
C ARG A 57 -4.82 -1.11 -14.41
N ARG A 58 -5.50 -0.05 -14.90
CA ARG A 58 -5.89 1.11 -14.07
C ARG A 58 -6.83 0.71 -12.95
N VAL A 59 -7.86 -0.09 -13.26
CA VAL A 59 -8.82 -0.58 -12.25
C VAL A 59 -8.10 -1.41 -11.20
N ARG A 60 -7.23 -2.34 -11.63
CA ARG A 60 -6.40 -3.12 -10.71
C ARG A 60 -5.49 -2.23 -9.84
N ALA A 61 -4.89 -1.19 -10.43
CA ALA A 61 -4.05 -0.26 -9.68
C ALA A 61 -4.85 0.55 -8.67
N LEU A 62 -6.07 0.98 -9.02
CA LEU A 62 -6.97 1.68 -8.10
C LEU A 62 -7.34 0.79 -6.91
N LEU A 63 -7.70 -0.48 -7.18
CA LEU A 63 -7.97 -1.45 -6.13
C LEU A 63 -6.75 -1.67 -5.24
N GLY A 64 -5.55 -1.80 -5.82
CA GLY A 64 -4.30 -1.89 -5.07
C GLY A 64 -4.08 -0.68 -4.16
N PHE A 65 -4.20 0.53 -4.69
CA PHE A 65 -4.07 1.77 -3.93
C PHE A 65 -5.02 1.79 -2.72
N LEU A 66 -6.30 1.50 -2.95
CA LEU A 66 -7.33 1.49 -1.90
C LEU A 66 -7.06 0.43 -0.84
N VAL A 67 -6.72 -0.80 -1.23
CA VAL A 67 -6.47 -1.90 -0.28
C VAL A 67 -5.25 -1.61 0.58
N PHE A 68 -4.10 -1.31 -0.03
CA PHE A 68 -2.86 -1.07 0.73
C PHE A 68 -2.95 0.21 1.57
N GLY A 69 -3.61 1.25 1.04
CA GLY A 69 -3.87 2.49 1.78
C GLY A 69 -4.79 2.26 2.98
N ALA A 70 -5.91 1.55 2.79
CA ALA A 70 -6.84 1.23 3.87
C ALA A 70 -6.19 0.38 4.96
N VAL A 71 -5.41 -0.64 4.59
CA VAL A 71 -4.67 -1.46 5.55
C VAL A 71 -3.69 -0.61 6.38
N ALA A 72 -2.94 0.30 5.74
CA ALA A 72 -2.04 1.20 6.46
C ALA A 72 -2.79 2.09 7.47
N VAL A 73 -3.91 2.69 7.05
CA VAL A 73 -4.75 3.54 7.91
C VAL A 73 -5.34 2.74 9.08
N LEU A 74 -5.88 1.55 8.82
CA LEU A 74 -6.47 0.69 9.84
C LEU A 74 -5.45 0.25 10.89
N LEU A 75 -4.20 -0.05 10.48
CA LEU A 75 -3.14 -0.43 11.41
C LEU A 75 -2.72 0.72 12.35
N VAL A 76 -2.77 1.96 11.86
CA VAL A 76 -2.51 3.15 12.68
C VAL A 76 -3.66 3.39 13.64
N ALA A 77 -4.90 3.40 13.13
CA ALA A 77 -6.10 3.62 13.94
C ALA A 77 -6.27 2.56 15.04
N ALA A 78 -6.02 1.28 14.72
CA ALA A 78 -6.08 0.20 15.70
C ALA A 78 -5.06 0.38 16.83
N ARG A 79 -3.85 0.86 16.50
CA ARG A 79 -2.82 1.14 17.51
C ARG A 79 -3.24 2.29 18.42
N GLU A 80 -3.75 3.38 17.86
CA GLU A 80 -4.22 4.54 18.62
C GLU A 80 -5.33 4.13 19.59
N GLY A 81 -6.34 3.37 19.12
CA GLY A 81 -7.41 2.88 19.99
C GLY A 81 -6.93 1.97 21.13
N ILE A 82 -5.93 1.12 20.89
CA ILE A 82 -5.32 0.28 21.95
C ILE A 82 -4.58 1.15 22.97
N ALA A 83 -3.83 2.16 22.51
CA ALA A 83 -3.09 3.07 23.39
C ALA A 83 -4.05 3.88 24.27
N ASP A 84 -5.14 4.36 23.70
CA ASP A 84 -6.19 5.09 24.44
C ASP A 84 -6.82 4.21 25.52
N ALA A 85 -7.21 2.98 25.17
CA ALA A 85 -7.78 2.03 26.13
C ALA A 85 -6.81 1.68 27.28
N ALA A 86 -5.52 1.50 26.97
CA ALA A 86 -4.50 1.23 27.99
C ALA A 86 -4.34 2.42 28.95
N SER A 87 -4.38 3.66 28.44
CA SER A 87 -4.29 4.87 29.26
C SER A 87 -5.47 5.03 30.23
N ALA A 88 -6.68 4.61 29.80
CA ALA A 88 -7.88 4.66 30.63
C ALA A 88 -7.87 3.63 31.78
N LEU A 89 -7.23 2.48 31.59
CA LEU A 89 -7.13 1.42 32.60
C LEU A 89 -5.96 1.61 33.58
N ALA A 90 -4.92 2.35 33.18
CA ALA A 90 -3.73 2.62 33.99
C ALA A 90 -4.02 3.16 35.43
N PRO A 91 -4.98 4.06 35.68
CA PRO A 91 -5.28 4.53 37.03
C PRO A 91 -6.06 3.52 37.89
N LEU A 92 -6.74 2.53 37.29
CA LEU A 92 -7.52 1.52 38.03
C LEU A 92 -6.65 0.36 38.56
N LEU A 93 -5.43 0.22 38.04
CA LEU A 93 -4.48 -0.84 38.38
C LEU A 93 -3.40 -0.38 39.38
N ARG A 94 -3.50 0.85 39.89
CA ARG A 94 -2.66 1.42 40.95
C ARG A 94 -3.43 1.48 42.26
#